data_AF-A0A4R2HR83-F1
#
_entry.id   AF-A0A4R2HR83-F1
#
_cell.length_a   1.000
_cell.length_b   1.000
_cell.length_c   1.000
_cell.angle_alpha   90.00
_cell.angle_beta   90.00
_cell.angle_gamma   90.00
#
_symmetry.space_group_name_H-M   'P 1'
#
loop_
_entity.id
_entity.type
_entity.pdbx_description
1 polymer ?
#
loop_
_entity_poly.entity_id
_entity_poly.type
_entity_poly.pdbx_seq_one_letter_code
_entity_poly.pdbx_strand_id
1 'polypeptide(L)'
;MATKWTIGGDAADPQRLAEFWAAALGYILEPGYDDPDGASIVDPDDVGPAIGFLRVPEPKTSKNRLHIDIRVAGPGERSAASAERMRSKAASLVDLGATQVREDFYGPELGHIVMLDPEGNEFCVG
;
A
#
# COMPACT_ATOMS: atom_id res chain seq x y z
N MET A 1 -27.14 2.76 1.40
CA MET A 1 -25.88 2.47 2.11
C MET A 1 -24.88 1.96 1.10
N ALA A 2 -23.62 2.36 1.19
CA ALA A 2 -22.57 1.75 0.40
C ALA A 2 -22.37 0.29 0.86
N THR A 3 -22.09 -0.61 -0.07
CA THR A 3 -21.78 -2.00 0.24
C THR A 3 -20.37 -2.06 0.83
N LYS A 4 -20.22 -2.67 2.02
CA LYS A 4 -18.90 -2.97 2.58
C LYS A 4 -18.25 -4.11 1.80
N TRP A 5 -16.95 -4.00 1.53
CA TRP A 5 -16.18 -4.99 0.81
C TRP A 5 -14.73 -4.99 1.31
N THR A 6 -14.05 -6.11 1.10
CA THR A 6 -12.64 -6.31 1.46
C THR A 6 -11.88 -6.69 0.21
N ILE A 7 -10.65 -6.19 0.09
CA ILE A 7 -9.72 -6.69 -0.92
C ILE A 7 -8.73 -7.67 -0.27
N GLY A 8 -8.56 -8.83 -0.90
CA GLY A 8 -7.64 -9.86 -0.42
C GLY A 8 -6.35 -9.88 -1.22
N GLY A 9 -5.23 -10.11 -0.55
CA GLY A 9 -3.93 -10.40 -1.14
C GLY A 9 -3.30 -11.64 -0.54
N ASP A 10 -2.58 -12.38 -1.36
CA ASP A 10 -1.76 -13.50 -0.90
C ASP A 10 -0.46 -12.98 -0.28
N ALA A 11 0.04 -13.65 0.76
CA ALA A 11 1.21 -13.24 1.52
C ALA A 11 2.06 -14.44 1.96
N ALA A 12 3.37 -14.25 2.07
CA ALA A 12 4.25 -15.18 2.77
C ALA A 12 4.21 -14.96 4.30
N ASP A 13 4.05 -13.71 4.73
CA ASP A 13 3.96 -13.21 6.10
C ASP A 13 2.81 -12.19 6.20
N PRO A 14 1.56 -12.66 6.41
CA PRO A 14 0.39 -11.81 6.48
C PRO A 14 0.50 -10.70 7.52
N GLN A 15 1.08 -11.00 8.69
CA GLN A 15 1.18 -10.06 9.80
C GLN A 15 2.14 -8.92 9.46
N ARG A 16 3.30 -9.22 8.85
CA ARG A 16 4.24 -8.19 8.40
C ARG A 16 3.63 -7.28 7.33
N LEU A 17 2.89 -7.83 6.37
CA LEU A 17 2.19 -7.00 5.38
C LEU A 17 1.10 -6.14 6.02
N ALA A 18 0.32 -6.68 6.93
CA ALA A 18 -0.70 -5.93 7.64
C ALA A 18 -0.12 -4.77 8.44
N GLU A 19 0.98 -4.97 9.17
CA GLU A 19 1.67 -3.90 9.91
C GLU A 19 2.17 -2.80 8.97
N PHE A 20 2.81 -3.18 7.86
CA PHE A 20 3.28 -2.23 6.85
C PHE A 20 2.11 -1.42 6.26
N TRP A 21 1.07 -2.09 5.79
CA TRP A 21 -0.06 -1.42 5.12
C TRP A 21 -0.93 -0.62 6.09
N ALA A 22 -1.05 -1.05 7.36
CA ALA A 22 -1.68 -0.25 8.42
C ALA A 22 -0.94 1.09 8.59
N ALA A 23 0.37 1.06 8.79
CA ALA A 23 1.17 2.26 8.93
C ALA A 23 1.19 3.11 7.64
N ALA A 24 1.23 2.48 6.47
CA ALA A 24 1.25 3.16 5.18
C ALA A 24 -0.03 3.97 4.93
N LEU A 25 -1.19 3.44 5.31
CA LEU A 25 -2.51 4.02 5.03
C LEU A 25 -3.10 4.80 6.22
N GLY A 26 -2.48 4.71 7.41
CA GLY A 26 -3.08 5.20 8.65
C GLY A 26 -4.24 4.32 9.12
N TYR A 27 -4.26 3.06 8.70
CA TYR A 27 -5.24 2.05 9.10
C TYR A 27 -4.80 1.40 10.41
N ILE A 28 -5.68 0.58 10.98
CA ILE A 28 -5.38 -0.26 12.14
C ILE A 28 -5.55 -1.73 11.80
N LEU A 29 -4.88 -2.61 12.55
CA LEU A 29 -5.19 -4.04 12.53
C LEU A 29 -6.67 -4.24 12.91
N GLU A 30 -7.37 -5.12 12.21
CA GLU A 30 -8.79 -5.39 12.45
C GLU A 30 -9.00 -5.96 13.87
N PRO A 31 -9.76 -5.27 14.74
CA PRO A 31 -9.96 -5.73 16.10
C PRO A 31 -10.67 -7.09 16.16
N GLY A 32 -10.08 -8.04 16.87
CA GLY A 32 -10.64 -9.38 17.04
C GLY A 32 -10.37 -10.34 15.88
N TYR A 33 -9.56 -9.95 14.90
CA TYR A 33 -9.05 -10.85 13.88
C TYR A 33 -7.84 -11.63 14.44
N ASP A 34 -8.00 -12.94 14.69
CA ASP A 34 -7.01 -13.78 15.39
C ASP A 34 -6.54 -15.01 14.58
N ASP A 35 -6.64 -14.95 13.26
CA ASP A 35 -6.17 -16.02 12.37
C ASP A 35 -4.62 -16.05 12.30
N PRO A 36 -3.95 -17.16 12.64
CA PRO A 36 -2.49 -17.26 12.52
C PRO A 36 -1.98 -17.26 11.06
N ASP A 37 -2.82 -17.68 10.11
CA ASP A 37 -2.52 -17.74 8.68
C ASP A 37 -3.12 -16.56 7.92
N GLY A 38 -3.65 -15.56 8.61
CA GLY A 38 -4.16 -14.35 8.01
C GLY A 38 -3.84 -13.09 8.81
N ALA A 39 -4.07 -11.95 8.20
CA ALA A 39 -4.14 -10.68 8.89
C ALA A 39 -5.09 -9.74 8.15
N SER A 40 -5.72 -8.81 8.85
CA SER A 40 -6.64 -7.85 8.25
C SER A 40 -6.41 -6.47 8.83
N ILE A 41 -6.58 -5.44 7.99
CA ILE A 41 -6.55 -4.04 8.38
C ILE A 41 -7.81 -3.32 7.95
N VAL A 42 -8.25 -2.37 8.77
CA VAL A 42 -9.45 -1.56 8.56
C VAL A 42 -9.15 -0.08 8.71
N ASP A 43 -9.90 0.73 7.96
CA ASP A 43 -9.96 2.17 8.19
C ASP A 43 -10.62 2.41 9.57
N PRO A 44 -9.94 3.08 10.51
CA PRO A 44 -10.50 3.35 11.84
C PRO A 44 -11.77 4.22 11.80
N ASP A 45 -11.96 4.99 10.74
CA ASP A 45 -13.15 5.84 10.55
C ASP A 45 -14.26 5.12 9.75
N ASP A 46 -14.05 3.85 9.35
CA ASP A 46 -15.00 3.02 8.60
C ASP A 46 -15.40 3.63 7.24
N VAL A 47 -14.51 4.43 6.64
CA VAL A 47 -14.72 5.11 5.34
C VAL A 47 -14.18 4.26 4.18
N GLY A 48 -12.93 3.79 4.30
CA GLY A 48 -12.27 2.96 3.31
C GLY A 48 -12.58 1.46 3.43
N PRO A 49 -12.29 0.67 2.37
CA PRO A 49 -12.44 -0.78 2.40
C PRO A 49 -11.38 -1.43 3.30
N ALA A 50 -11.68 -2.61 3.85
CA ALA A 50 -10.69 -3.42 4.53
C ALA A 50 -9.70 -4.06 3.55
N ILE A 51 -8.51 -4.40 4.02
CA ILE A 51 -7.50 -5.16 3.27
C ILE A 51 -7.13 -6.40 4.08
N GLY A 52 -7.31 -7.58 3.50
CA GLY A 52 -6.96 -8.86 4.08
C GLY A 52 -5.74 -9.48 3.40
N PHE A 53 -4.88 -10.11 4.19
CA PHE A 53 -3.72 -10.86 3.75
C PHE A 53 -3.86 -12.31 4.19
N LEU A 54 -3.64 -13.26 3.28
CA LEU A 54 -3.76 -14.69 3.54
C LEU A 54 -2.45 -15.41 3.23
N ARG A 55 -2.02 -16.28 4.12
CA ARG A 55 -0.79 -17.06 3.95
C ARG A 55 -0.98 -18.05 2.81
N VAL A 56 -0.08 -18.00 1.84
CA VAL A 56 0.03 -19.03 0.79
C VAL A 56 1.46 -19.61 0.77
N PRO A 57 1.62 -20.91 0.46
CA PRO A 57 2.95 -21.53 0.38
C PRO A 57 3.71 -21.15 -0.90
N GLU A 58 3.02 -20.71 -1.95
CA GLU A 58 3.63 -20.38 -3.23
C GLU A 58 4.31 -19.00 -3.20
N PRO A 59 5.57 -18.88 -3.65
CA PRO A 59 6.19 -17.57 -3.81
C PRO A 59 5.57 -16.83 -5.00
N LYS A 60 5.62 -15.50 -4.96
CA LYS A 60 5.27 -14.64 -6.09
C LYS A 60 6.13 -14.97 -7.32
N THR A 61 5.51 -15.36 -8.43
CA THR A 61 6.20 -15.69 -9.69
C THR A 61 6.05 -14.66 -10.79
N SER A 62 5.15 -13.67 -10.63
CA SER A 62 4.87 -12.65 -11.63
C SER A 62 4.37 -11.36 -11.00
N LYS A 63 4.34 -10.28 -11.79
CA LYS A 63 3.76 -8.98 -11.40
C LYS A 63 2.32 -9.14 -10.90
N ASN A 64 1.93 -8.38 -9.88
CA ASN A 64 0.55 -8.37 -9.41
C ASN A 64 -0.39 -7.79 -10.49
N ARG A 65 -1.56 -8.40 -10.64
CA ARG A 65 -2.61 -7.89 -11.54
C ARG A 65 -3.41 -6.73 -10.94
N LEU A 66 -3.25 -6.52 -9.64
CA LEU A 66 -3.84 -5.45 -8.87
C LEU A 66 -2.75 -4.81 -8.01
N HIS A 67 -2.79 -3.49 -7.88
CA HIS A 67 -1.93 -2.73 -6.98
C HIS A 67 -2.67 -1.55 -6.37
N ILE A 68 -2.11 -1.01 -5.29
CA ILE A 68 -2.64 0.15 -4.57
C ILE A 68 -1.87 1.40 -5.03
N ASP A 69 -2.59 2.49 -5.22
CA ASP A 69 -2.00 3.82 -5.42
C ASP A 69 -2.26 4.69 -4.18
N ILE A 70 -1.21 5.03 -3.44
CA ILE A 70 -1.26 5.98 -2.34
C ILE A 70 -1.22 7.39 -2.92
N ARG A 71 -2.27 8.18 -2.68
CA ARG A 71 -2.39 9.54 -3.21
C ARG A 71 -2.08 10.58 -2.13
N VAL A 72 -0.98 11.29 -2.29
CA VAL A 72 -0.52 12.41 -1.46
C VAL A 72 -0.50 13.75 -2.23
N ALA A 73 -0.68 13.70 -3.55
CA ALA A 73 -1.00 14.87 -4.36
C ALA A 73 -2.52 15.10 -4.46
N GLY A 74 -2.94 16.36 -4.61
CA GLY A 74 -4.32 16.68 -4.94
C GLY A 74 -4.71 16.15 -6.33
N PRO A 75 -6.00 15.95 -6.62
CA PRO A 75 -6.45 15.49 -7.92
C PRO A 75 -5.92 16.36 -9.07
N GLY A 76 -5.11 15.78 -9.95
CA GLY A 76 -4.51 16.47 -11.10
C GLY A 76 -3.36 17.42 -10.75
N GLU A 77 -2.93 17.50 -9.49
CA GLU A 77 -1.84 18.38 -9.06
C GLU A 77 -0.48 17.82 -9.47
N ARG A 78 0.27 18.59 -10.25
CA ARG A 78 1.65 18.26 -10.66
C ARG A 78 2.53 19.48 -10.44
N SER A 79 3.04 19.60 -9.23
CA SER A 79 3.83 20.74 -8.77
C SER A 79 5.11 20.28 -8.09
N ALA A 80 6.08 21.18 -7.90
CA ALA A 80 7.26 20.86 -7.09
C ALA A 80 6.88 20.45 -5.66
N ALA A 81 5.82 21.06 -5.12
CA ALA A 81 5.31 20.73 -3.79
C ALA A 81 4.64 19.34 -3.74
N SER A 82 3.90 18.93 -4.77
CA SER A 82 3.36 17.56 -4.83
C SER A 82 4.48 16.54 -4.99
N ALA A 83 5.49 16.83 -5.80
CA ALA A 83 6.66 15.97 -5.94
C ALA A 83 7.44 15.79 -4.62
N GLU A 84 7.58 16.86 -3.82
CA GLU A 84 8.19 16.77 -2.49
C GLU A 84 7.36 15.91 -1.53
N ARG A 85 6.03 16.03 -1.52
CA ARG A 85 5.16 15.15 -0.73
C ARG A 85 5.27 13.69 -1.15
N MET A 86 5.31 13.41 -2.46
CA MET A 86 5.50 12.04 -2.97
C MET A 86 6.82 11.44 -2.48
N ARG A 87 7.93 12.18 -2.59
CA ARG A 87 9.24 11.72 -2.12
C ARG A 87 9.32 11.55 -0.62
N SER A 88 8.71 12.47 0.14
CA SER A 88 8.63 12.38 1.60
C SER A 88 7.86 11.14 2.04
N LYS A 89 6.69 10.88 1.42
CA LYS A 89 5.93 9.65 1.69
C LYS A 89 6.67 8.40 1.26
N ALA A 90 7.32 8.39 0.09
CA ALA A 90 8.12 7.25 -0.35
C ALA A 90 9.26 6.95 0.65
N ALA A 91 9.98 7.98 1.11
CA ALA A 91 11.03 7.83 2.11
C ALA A 91 10.50 7.25 3.43
N SER A 92 9.37 7.75 3.94
CA SER A 92 8.77 7.19 5.16
C SER A 92 8.34 5.73 5.00
N LEU A 93 7.94 5.31 3.79
CA LEU A 93 7.60 3.92 3.51
C LEU A 93 8.85 3.03 3.39
N VAL A 94 9.97 3.57 2.91
CA VAL A 94 11.27 2.86 2.94
C VAL A 94 11.70 2.57 4.38
N ASP A 95 11.51 3.52 5.29
CA ASP A 95 11.78 3.32 6.73
C ASP A 95 10.91 2.20 7.34
N LEU A 96 9.74 1.91 6.73
CA LEU A 96 8.83 0.82 7.11
C LEU A 96 9.11 -0.50 6.37
N GLY A 97 10.17 -0.56 5.56
CA GLY A 97 10.59 -1.77 4.86
C GLY A 97 10.12 -1.89 3.41
N ALA A 98 9.55 -0.84 2.82
CA ALA A 98 9.34 -0.77 1.37
C ALA A 98 10.66 -0.59 0.62
N THR A 99 10.64 -0.85 -0.68
CA THR A 99 11.75 -0.54 -1.60
C THR A 99 11.27 0.45 -2.66
N GLN A 100 11.96 1.59 -2.80
CA GLN A 100 11.74 2.48 -3.95
C GLN A 100 12.39 1.89 -5.21
N VAL A 101 11.59 1.74 -6.27
CA VAL A 101 12.06 1.18 -7.55
C VAL A 101 12.51 2.29 -8.49
N ARG A 102 11.64 3.27 -8.75
CA ARG A 102 11.91 4.38 -9.67
C ARG A 102 10.88 5.49 -9.53
N GLU A 103 11.24 6.66 -10.02
CA GLU A 103 10.32 7.79 -10.27
C GLU A 103 9.89 7.76 -11.74
N ASP A 104 8.57 7.78 -12.00
CA ASP A 104 8.00 7.83 -13.35
C ASP A 104 7.45 9.25 -13.61
N PHE A 105 7.87 9.86 -14.72
CA PHE A 105 7.61 11.27 -15.04
C PHE A 105 6.66 11.45 -16.24
N TYR A 106 5.87 12.53 -16.19
CA TYR A 106 5.06 13.01 -17.31
C TYR A 106 5.67 14.32 -17.83
N GLY A 107 6.62 14.22 -18.75
CA GLY A 107 7.44 15.37 -19.14
C GLY A 107 8.39 15.77 -18.00
N PRO A 108 8.44 17.05 -17.57
CA PRO A 108 9.27 17.47 -16.44
C PRO A 108 8.65 17.18 -15.07
N GLU A 109 7.37 16.78 -15.04
CA GLU A 109 6.61 16.63 -13.81
C GLU A 109 6.70 15.20 -13.28
N LEU A 110 6.95 15.05 -11.97
CA LEU A 110 6.88 13.74 -11.31
C LEU A 110 5.43 13.26 -11.32
N GLY A 111 5.18 12.11 -11.93
CA GLY A 111 3.85 11.51 -12.02
C GLY A 111 3.53 10.63 -10.82
N HIS A 112 4.42 9.68 -10.53
CA HIS A 112 4.34 8.81 -9.36
C HIS A 112 5.70 8.15 -9.08
N ILE A 113 5.84 7.59 -7.88
CA ILE A 113 6.99 6.79 -7.46
C ILE A 113 6.53 5.34 -7.37
N VAL A 114 7.20 4.45 -8.10
CA VAL A 114 6.94 3.01 -8.03
C VAL A 114 7.71 2.42 -6.88
N MET A 115 6.99 1.70 -6.04
CA MET A 115 7.48 1.09 -4.81
C MET A 115 7.18 -0.41 -4.80
N LEU A 116 7.93 -1.15 -3.97
CA LEU A 116 7.60 -2.51 -3.57
C LEU A 116 7.34 -2.53 -2.07
N ASP A 117 6.33 -3.25 -1.62
CA ASP A 117 6.12 -3.54 -0.20
C ASP A 117 7.18 -4.54 0.32
N PRO A 118 7.16 -4.91 1.62
CA PRO A 118 8.16 -5.83 2.18
C PRO A 118 8.23 -7.21 1.52
N GLU A 119 7.21 -7.63 0.76
CA GLU A 119 7.19 -8.91 0.03
C GLU A 119 7.42 -8.76 -1.47
N GLY A 120 7.70 -7.54 -1.94
CA GLY A 120 7.94 -7.31 -3.37
C GLY A 120 6.66 -7.04 -4.17
N ASN A 121 5.53 -6.76 -3.52
CA ASN A 121 4.31 -6.39 -4.23
C ASN A 121 4.38 -4.95 -4.71
N GLU A 122 4.03 -4.73 -5.98
CA GLU A 122 4.09 -3.41 -6.58
C GLU A 122 2.99 -2.49 -6.05
N PHE A 123 3.32 -1.23 -5.76
CA PHE A 123 2.38 -0.14 -5.48
C PHE A 123 2.96 1.21 -5.91
N CYS A 124 2.14 2.26 -5.93
CA CYS A 124 2.59 3.60 -6.31
C CYS A 124 2.32 4.64 -5.23
N VAL A 125 3.14 5.70 -5.21
CA VAL A 125 2.89 6.95 -4.47
C VAL A 125 2.77 8.08 -5.48
N GLY A 126 1.64 8.79 -5.50
CA GLY A 126 1.37 9.87 -6.45
C GLY A 126 0.40 10.92 -5.94
#